data_AF-A0A7C4NE20-F1
#
_entry.id   AF-A0A7C4NE20-F1
#
_cell.length_a   1.000
_cell.length_b   1.000
_cell.length_c   1.000
_cell.angle_alpha   90.00
_cell.angle_beta   90.00
_cell.angle_gamma   90.00
#
_symmetry.space_group_name_H-M   'P 1'
#
loop_
_entity.id
_entity.type
_entity.pdbx_description
1 polymer ?
#
loop_
_entity_poly.entity_id
_entity_poly.type
_entity_poly.pdbx_seq_one_letter_code
_entity_poly.pdbx_strand_id
1 'polypeptide(L)'
;MPLDSYGRSIHYLRISLTDKCNLRCVYCMAEDMVFMPNDDLLTTPELQRLIRLFAHLGVDKVRLTGGEPSIHPDLLTIVRSVRDAGITAISMTTNGLKLAELARPLKAAGLERVNVSVDTLDPERFHRVTRWGKLDKVLDGIHAAQAAGLTPLKINAVIARGFNENDVVDLARLTLREPWQVRFIEMMPFGEVANFAQNSVVSQREIMDRIEAELGPLSP
;
A
#
# COMPACT_ATOMS: atom_id res chain seq x y z
N MET A 1 26.11 4.02 -7.16
CA MET A 1 24.73 4.43 -6.87
C MET A 1 24.66 5.95 -6.82
N PRO A 2 23.65 6.57 -7.41
CA PRO A 2 23.48 8.02 -7.36
C PRO A 2 23.27 8.50 -5.92
N LEU A 3 23.98 9.57 -5.56
CA LEU A 3 23.78 10.32 -4.34
C LEU A 3 23.05 11.62 -4.66
N ASP A 4 22.13 12.02 -3.80
CA ASP A 4 21.57 13.37 -3.87
C ASP A 4 22.44 14.40 -3.15
N SER A 5 21.99 15.66 -3.13
CA SER A 5 22.68 16.79 -2.49
C SER A 5 22.84 16.65 -0.96
N TYR A 6 22.16 15.69 -0.34
CA TYR A 6 22.26 15.38 1.09
C TYR A 6 23.06 14.10 1.35
N GLY A 7 23.68 13.50 0.32
CA GLY A 7 24.49 12.29 0.44
C GLY A 7 23.66 11.01 0.60
N ARG A 8 22.36 11.02 0.30
CA ARG A 8 21.50 9.83 0.42
C ARG A 8 21.63 8.95 -0.83
N SER A 9 21.78 7.64 -0.63
CA SER A 9 21.87 6.67 -1.72
C SER A 9 20.49 6.34 -2.27
N ILE A 10 20.21 6.77 -3.51
CA ILE A 10 18.95 6.50 -4.20
C ILE A 10 19.04 5.15 -4.90
N HIS A 11 18.42 4.13 -4.30
CA HIS A 11 18.37 2.76 -4.83
C HIS A 11 16.93 2.21 -4.92
N TYR A 12 15.95 3.08 -4.73
CA TYR A 12 14.53 2.71 -4.66
C TYR A 12 13.71 3.55 -5.65
N LEU A 13 12.84 2.87 -6.40
CA LEU A 13 11.92 3.49 -7.35
C LEU A 13 10.47 3.21 -6.95
N ARG A 14 9.67 4.27 -6.83
CA ARG A 14 8.21 4.19 -6.67
C ARG A 14 7.55 4.51 -8.00
N ILE A 15 6.76 3.58 -8.53
CA ILE A 15 6.09 3.73 -9.82
C ILE A 15 4.59 3.81 -9.60
N SER A 16 3.99 4.96 -9.95
CA SER A 16 2.54 5.14 -10.01
C SER A 16 2.04 4.69 -11.38
N LEU A 17 1.30 3.58 -11.42
CA LEU A 17 0.88 2.97 -12.69
C LEU A 17 -0.35 3.63 -13.30
N THR A 18 -1.20 4.22 -12.46
CA THR A 18 -2.45 4.86 -12.86
C THR A 18 -2.87 5.80 -11.74
N ASP A 19 -3.69 6.79 -12.06
CA ASP A 19 -4.41 7.64 -11.12
C ASP A 19 -5.81 7.10 -10.78
N LYS A 20 -6.28 6.08 -11.51
CA LYS A 20 -7.58 5.43 -11.30
C LYS A 20 -7.56 4.51 -10.09
N CYS A 21 -8.69 4.44 -9.41
CA CYS A 21 -8.90 3.53 -8.27
C CYS A 21 -10.31 2.93 -8.32
N ASN A 22 -10.46 1.69 -7.87
CA ASN A 22 -11.75 1.03 -7.67
C ASN A 22 -12.37 1.31 -6.29
N LEU A 23 -11.76 2.21 -5.50
CA LEU A 23 -12.30 2.77 -4.25
C LEU A 23 -12.33 4.30 -4.32
N ARG A 24 -13.02 4.92 -3.35
CA ARG A 24 -13.09 6.38 -3.18
C ARG A 24 -12.89 6.75 -1.71
N CYS A 25 -11.70 6.45 -1.19
CA CYS A 25 -11.42 6.66 0.22
C CYS A 25 -11.54 8.15 0.59
N VAL A 26 -12.32 8.46 1.63
CA VAL A 26 -12.66 9.85 2.02
C VAL A 26 -11.46 10.76 2.26
N TYR A 27 -10.31 10.21 2.68
CA TYR A 27 -9.08 10.95 2.94
C TYR A 27 -8.11 10.97 1.76
N CYS A 28 -8.41 10.24 0.67
CA CYS A 28 -7.48 10.04 -0.45
C CYS A 28 -8.01 10.61 -1.76
N MET A 29 -9.29 10.39 -2.05
CA MET A 29 -9.86 10.65 -3.37
C MET A 29 -11.28 11.19 -3.22
N ALA A 30 -11.54 12.35 -3.83
CA ALA A 30 -12.88 12.91 -3.95
C ALA A 30 -13.81 11.90 -4.64
N GLU A 31 -15.11 11.98 -4.36
CA GLU A 31 -16.08 11.05 -4.95
C GLU A 31 -16.13 11.21 -6.47
N ASP A 32 -16.24 12.46 -6.91
CA ASP A 32 -16.20 12.89 -8.30
C ASP A 32 -14.76 13.27 -8.68
N MET A 33 -14.05 12.32 -9.29
CA MET A 33 -12.69 12.54 -9.78
C MET A 33 -12.66 12.76 -11.29
N VAL A 34 -11.85 13.75 -11.70
CA VAL A 34 -11.37 13.86 -13.08
C VAL A 34 -10.04 13.13 -13.15
N PHE A 35 -10.01 12.04 -13.91
CA PHE A 35 -8.79 11.28 -14.17
C PHE A 35 -8.01 11.88 -15.32
N MET A 36 -6.69 11.71 -15.28
CA MET A 36 -5.81 12.10 -16.37
C MET A 36 -6.19 11.36 -17.65
N PRO A 37 -6.11 12.04 -18.81
CA PRO A 37 -6.15 11.38 -20.10
C PRO A 37 -5.12 10.25 -20.18
N ASN A 38 -5.47 9.17 -20.89
CA ASN A 38 -4.54 8.04 -21.03
C ASN A 38 -3.23 8.45 -21.73
N ASP A 39 -3.28 9.45 -22.62
CA ASP A 39 -2.12 9.94 -23.37
C ASP A 39 -1.11 10.70 -22.50
N ASP A 40 -1.51 11.13 -21.29
CA ASP A 40 -0.63 11.77 -20.31
C ASP A 40 0.03 10.75 -19.34
N LEU A 41 -0.38 9.48 -19.42
CA LEU A 41 0.22 8.39 -18.64
C LEU A 41 1.37 7.74 -19.42
N LEU A 42 2.42 7.33 -18.69
CA LEU A 42 3.49 6.53 -19.28
C LEU A 42 2.94 5.22 -19.81
N THR A 43 3.25 4.92 -21.07
CA THR A 43 2.92 3.64 -21.69
C THR A 43 3.77 2.51 -21.10
N THR A 44 3.30 1.28 -21.22
CA THR A 44 4.06 0.09 -20.77
C THR A 44 5.48 0.03 -21.37
N PRO A 45 5.71 0.27 -22.68
CA PRO A 45 7.06 0.32 -23.24
C PRO A 45 7.96 1.41 -22.64
N GLU A 46 7.41 2.59 -22.34
CA GLU A 46 8.16 3.70 -21.71
C GLU A 46 8.53 3.33 -20.27
N LEU A 47 7.59 2.77 -19.50
CA LEU A 47 7.85 2.25 -18.16
C LEU A 47 8.95 1.19 -18.18
N GLN A 48 8.89 0.23 -19.10
CA GLN A 48 9.91 -0.80 -19.28
C GLN A 48 11.30 -0.21 -19.58
N ARG A 49 11.35 0.82 -20.44
CA ARG A 49 12.60 1.54 -20.73
C ARG A 49 13.14 2.22 -19.47
N LEU A 50 12.30 2.94 -18.72
CA LEU A 50 12.71 3.62 -17.49
C LEU A 50 13.18 2.63 -16.43
N ILE A 51 12.46 1.53 -16.22
CA ILE A 51 12.84 0.46 -15.29
C ILE A 51 14.25 -0.05 -15.60
N ARG A 52 14.54 -0.36 -16.87
CA ARG A 52 15.88 -0.80 -17.28
C ARG A 52 16.94 0.27 -17.01
N LEU A 53 16.68 1.53 -17.34
CA LEU A 53 17.62 2.61 -17.09
C LEU A 53 17.92 2.78 -15.60
N PHE A 54 16.88 2.78 -14.75
CA PHE A 54 17.05 2.89 -13.30
C PHE A 54 17.78 1.68 -12.69
N ALA A 55 17.52 0.47 -13.19
CA ALA A 55 18.27 -0.72 -12.79
C ALA A 55 19.77 -0.55 -13.09
N HIS A 56 20.14 -0.03 -14.27
CA HIS A 56 21.54 0.26 -14.62
C HIS A 56 22.17 1.34 -13.72
N LEU A 57 21.37 2.25 -13.18
CA LEU A 57 21.82 3.27 -12.22
C LEU A 57 21.95 2.72 -10.78
N GLY A 58 21.59 1.46 -10.55
CA GLY A 58 21.72 0.79 -9.25
C GLY A 58 20.46 0.80 -8.40
N VAL A 59 19.27 0.99 -8.99
CA VAL A 59 18.01 0.70 -8.30
C VAL A 59 17.87 -0.80 -8.09
N ASP A 60 17.68 -1.21 -6.84
CA ASP A 60 17.53 -2.62 -6.43
C ASP A 60 16.15 -2.93 -5.83
N LYS A 61 15.32 -1.89 -5.59
CA LYS A 61 13.99 -1.98 -5.01
C LYS A 61 12.97 -1.20 -5.84
N VAL A 62 11.84 -1.84 -6.14
CA VAL A 62 10.69 -1.20 -6.79
C VAL A 62 9.43 -1.36 -5.94
N ARG A 63 8.67 -0.27 -5.81
CA ARG A 63 7.29 -0.31 -5.31
C ARG A 63 6.32 0.15 -6.37
N LEU A 64 5.40 -0.73 -6.74
CA LEU A 64 4.27 -0.43 -7.60
C LEU A 64 3.12 0.14 -6.76
N THR A 65 2.53 1.23 -7.26
CA THR A 65 1.43 1.96 -6.63
C THR A 65 0.57 2.60 -7.74
N GLY A 66 -0.25 3.60 -7.39
CA GLY A 66 -1.14 4.31 -8.29
C GLY A 66 -2.19 5.06 -7.49
N GLY A 67 -3.38 5.18 -8.07
CA GLY A 67 -4.62 4.93 -7.34
C GLY A 67 -4.62 3.47 -6.88
N GLU A 68 -5.11 2.55 -7.70
CA GLU A 68 -5.03 1.10 -7.42
C GLU A 68 -4.25 0.35 -8.52
N PRO A 69 -3.03 -0.16 -8.27
CA PRO A 69 -2.25 -0.83 -9.31
C PRO A 69 -2.91 -2.09 -9.88
N SER A 70 -3.73 -2.81 -9.11
CA SER A 70 -4.38 -4.06 -9.56
C SER A 70 -5.42 -3.90 -10.66
N ILE A 71 -5.80 -2.67 -11.01
CA ILE A 71 -6.68 -2.39 -12.16
C ILE A 71 -5.90 -2.08 -13.44
N HIS A 72 -4.57 -1.93 -13.37
CA HIS A 72 -3.76 -1.68 -14.56
C HIS A 72 -3.72 -2.94 -15.44
N PRO A 73 -4.08 -2.87 -16.74
CA PRO A 73 -4.21 -4.06 -17.59
C PRO A 73 -2.89 -4.82 -17.75
N ASP A 74 -1.77 -4.10 -17.82
CA ASP A 74 -0.44 -4.69 -18.00
C ASP A 74 0.32 -4.99 -16.71
N LEU A 75 -0.35 -5.03 -15.54
CA LEU A 75 0.34 -5.18 -14.25
C LEU A 75 1.32 -6.37 -14.21
N LEU A 76 0.88 -7.54 -14.70
CA LEU A 76 1.74 -8.74 -14.70
C LEU A 76 2.96 -8.57 -15.61
N THR A 77 2.78 -7.93 -16.77
CA THR A 77 3.87 -7.61 -17.71
C THR A 77 4.88 -6.65 -17.08
N ILE A 78 4.40 -5.65 -16.35
CA ILE A 78 5.23 -4.67 -15.66
C ILE A 78 6.03 -5.34 -14.54
N VAL A 79 5.41 -6.17 -13.71
CA VAL A 79 6.10 -6.93 -12.65
C VAL A 79 7.21 -7.81 -13.23
N ARG A 80 6.94 -8.54 -14.32
CA ARG A 80 7.97 -9.33 -15.03
C ARG A 80 9.11 -8.46 -15.52
N SER A 81 8.79 -7.32 -16.13
CA SER A 81 9.80 -6.39 -16.65
C SER A 81 10.73 -5.85 -15.56
N VAL A 82 10.20 -5.60 -14.35
CA VAL A 82 11.02 -5.23 -13.18
C VAL A 82 11.95 -6.39 -12.79
N ARG A 83 11.42 -7.61 -12.72
CA ARG A 83 12.23 -8.79 -12.40
C ARG A 83 13.32 -9.04 -13.44
N ASP A 84 12.99 -8.95 -14.72
CA ASP A 84 13.91 -9.16 -15.85
C ASP A 84 15.01 -8.09 -15.91
N ALA A 85 14.75 -6.89 -15.37
CA ALA A 85 15.76 -5.85 -15.20
C ALA A 85 16.75 -6.13 -14.05
N GLY A 86 16.65 -7.28 -13.37
CA GLY A 86 17.54 -7.68 -12.27
C GLY A 86 17.09 -7.18 -10.89
N ILE A 87 15.93 -6.55 -10.78
CA ILE A 87 15.40 -6.02 -9.52
C ILE A 87 14.68 -7.14 -8.76
N THR A 88 15.20 -7.50 -7.59
CA THR A 88 14.67 -8.63 -6.80
C THR A 88 13.60 -8.19 -5.80
N ALA A 89 13.78 -7.04 -5.16
CA ALA A 89 12.89 -6.52 -4.14
C ALA A 89 11.72 -5.73 -4.77
N ILE A 90 10.70 -6.48 -5.22
CA ILE A 90 9.51 -5.94 -5.86
C ILE A 90 8.34 -5.98 -4.88
N SER A 91 7.79 -4.83 -4.56
CA SER A 91 6.61 -4.70 -3.71
C SER A 91 5.48 -3.97 -4.39
N MET A 92 4.24 -4.24 -3.97
CA MET A 92 3.06 -3.51 -4.43
C MET A 92 2.30 -2.96 -3.23
N THR A 93 1.78 -1.75 -3.33
CA THR A 93 0.79 -1.21 -2.38
C THR A 93 -0.58 -1.26 -3.04
N THR A 94 -1.56 -1.90 -2.41
CA THR A 94 -2.91 -2.14 -2.96
C THR A 94 -3.96 -2.07 -1.86
N ASN A 95 -5.21 -1.79 -2.21
CA ASN A 95 -6.35 -1.93 -1.32
C ASN A 95 -6.78 -3.40 -1.11
N GLY A 96 -6.24 -4.34 -1.89
CA GLY A 96 -6.42 -5.78 -1.68
C GLY A 96 -7.64 -6.41 -2.33
N LEU A 97 -8.59 -5.65 -2.89
CA LEU A 97 -9.85 -6.19 -3.43
C LEU A 97 -9.64 -7.24 -4.53
N LYS A 98 -8.61 -7.08 -5.36
CA LYS A 98 -8.29 -8.01 -6.47
C LYS A 98 -7.20 -9.03 -6.12
N LEU A 99 -6.67 -9.03 -4.89
CA LEU A 99 -5.56 -9.90 -4.53
C LEU A 99 -5.94 -11.38 -4.53
N ALA A 100 -7.19 -11.73 -4.21
CA ALA A 100 -7.63 -13.12 -4.22
C ALA A 100 -7.42 -13.79 -5.60
N GLU A 101 -7.67 -13.05 -6.67
CA GLU A 101 -7.47 -13.48 -8.05
C GLU A 101 -5.99 -13.34 -8.48
N LEU A 102 -5.33 -12.24 -8.11
CA LEU A 102 -4.04 -11.85 -8.67
C LEU A 102 -2.83 -12.39 -7.90
N ALA A 103 -2.97 -12.84 -6.66
CA ALA A 103 -1.84 -13.21 -5.79
C ALA A 103 -0.89 -14.23 -6.43
N ARG A 104 -1.43 -15.33 -6.98
CA ARG A 104 -0.63 -16.37 -7.63
C ARG A 104 0.03 -15.87 -8.93
N PRO A 105 -0.70 -15.26 -9.89
CA PRO A 105 -0.08 -14.65 -11.06
C PRO A 105 1.02 -13.63 -10.73
N LEU A 106 0.81 -12.78 -9.71
CA LEU A 106 1.78 -11.78 -9.27
C LEU A 106 3.05 -12.42 -8.72
N LYS A 107 2.91 -13.45 -7.88
CA LYS A 107 4.07 -14.21 -7.39
C LYS A 107 4.85 -14.82 -8.54
N ALA A 108 4.16 -15.48 -9.47
CA ALA A 108 4.78 -16.11 -10.64
C ALA A 108 5.48 -15.08 -11.56
N ALA A 109 4.95 -13.87 -11.65
CA ALA A 109 5.58 -12.76 -12.37
C ALA A 109 6.83 -12.20 -11.69
N GLY A 110 7.06 -12.51 -10.41
CA GLY A 110 8.23 -12.06 -9.65
C GLY A 110 7.93 -11.09 -8.52
N LEU A 111 6.66 -10.80 -8.21
CA LEU A 111 6.33 -9.98 -7.04
C LEU A 111 6.79 -10.68 -5.75
N GLU A 112 7.47 -9.95 -4.87
CA GLU A 112 7.98 -10.52 -3.62
C GLU A 112 6.95 -10.40 -2.50
N ARG A 113 6.36 -9.21 -2.34
CA ARG A 113 5.46 -8.90 -1.22
C ARG A 113 4.42 -7.83 -1.56
N VAL A 114 3.37 -7.76 -0.73
CA VAL A 114 2.31 -6.76 -0.82
C VAL A 114 2.20 -5.95 0.48
N ASN A 115 1.80 -4.69 0.33
CA ASN A 115 1.35 -3.85 1.42
C ASN A 115 -0.13 -3.55 1.17
N VAL A 116 -1.01 -4.02 2.04
CA VAL A 116 -2.45 -3.88 1.92
C VAL A 116 -2.94 -2.77 2.84
N SER A 117 -3.69 -1.81 2.31
CA SER A 117 -4.28 -0.74 3.12
C SER A 117 -5.57 -1.23 3.77
N VAL A 118 -5.59 -1.33 5.11
CA VAL A 118 -6.76 -1.71 5.91
C VAL A 118 -6.78 -0.84 7.16
N ASP A 119 -7.64 0.17 7.16
CA ASP A 119 -7.71 1.15 8.26
C ASP A 119 -8.56 0.69 9.45
N THR A 120 -9.34 -0.37 9.28
CA THR A 120 -10.27 -0.88 10.31
C THR A 120 -10.69 -2.32 10.01
N LEU A 121 -11.02 -3.08 11.06
CA LEU A 121 -11.61 -4.42 10.98
C LEU A 121 -13.14 -4.43 11.13
N ASP A 122 -13.75 -3.25 11.29
CA ASP A 122 -15.21 -3.09 11.31
C ASP A 122 -15.73 -2.92 9.87
N PRO A 123 -16.61 -3.81 9.37
CA PRO A 123 -17.09 -3.75 7.99
C PRO A 123 -17.83 -2.46 7.64
N GLU A 124 -18.62 -1.91 8.58
CA GLU A 124 -19.39 -0.68 8.36
C GLU A 124 -18.47 0.53 8.28
N ARG A 125 -17.51 0.67 9.19
CA ARG A 125 -16.50 1.71 9.17
C ARG A 125 -15.63 1.59 7.91
N PHE A 126 -15.23 0.38 7.54
CA PHE A 126 -14.45 0.14 6.32
C PHE A 126 -15.22 0.61 5.08
N HIS A 127 -16.51 0.27 4.99
CA HIS A 127 -17.38 0.72 3.91
C HIS A 127 -17.51 2.25 3.90
N ARG A 128 -17.72 2.89 5.06
CA ARG A 128 -17.77 4.37 5.17
C ARG A 128 -16.47 5.04 4.69
N VAL A 129 -15.30 4.50 5.02
CA VAL A 129 -14.02 5.05 4.53
C VAL A 129 -13.93 4.93 3.03
N THR A 130 -14.06 3.70 2.54
CA THR A 130 -13.67 3.32 1.18
C THR A 130 -14.76 3.60 0.16
N ARG A 131 -15.99 3.87 0.64
CA ARG A 131 -17.28 3.97 -0.05
C ARG A 131 -17.73 2.68 -0.74
N TRP A 132 -16.84 2.01 -1.48
CA TRP A 132 -17.20 0.85 -2.31
C TRP A 132 -16.50 -0.44 -1.90
N GLY A 133 -15.65 -0.38 -0.87
CA GLY A 133 -14.89 -1.52 -0.40
C GLY A 133 -15.74 -2.50 0.40
N LYS A 134 -15.32 -3.75 0.39
CA LYS A 134 -15.84 -4.82 1.24
C LYS A 134 -14.68 -5.49 1.97
N LEU A 135 -14.72 -5.48 3.29
CA LEU A 135 -13.61 -5.91 4.14
C LEU A 135 -13.32 -7.42 3.97
N ASP A 136 -14.35 -8.25 3.86
CA ASP A 136 -14.26 -9.68 3.62
C ASP A 136 -13.40 -9.99 2.37
N LYS A 137 -13.63 -9.27 1.27
CA LYS A 137 -12.86 -9.42 0.03
C LYS A 137 -11.40 -9.04 0.18
N VAL A 138 -11.10 -8.04 1.01
CA VAL A 138 -9.72 -7.65 1.29
C VAL A 138 -9.01 -8.70 2.14
N LEU A 139 -9.70 -9.24 3.16
CA LEU A 139 -9.17 -10.31 4.00
C LEU A 139 -8.95 -11.60 3.20
N ASP A 140 -9.89 -11.99 2.34
CA ASP A 140 -9.71 -13.10 1.37
C ASP A 140 -8.46 -12.89 0.51
N GLY A 141 -8.26 -11.65 0.03
CA GLY A 141 -7.08 -11.26 -0.75
C GLY A 141 -5.77 -11.35 0.03
N ILE A 142 -5.77 -10.94 1.30
CA ILE A 142 -4.63 -11.05 2.22
C ILE A 142 -4.25 -12.53 2.43
N HIS A 143 -5.23 -13.39 2.71
CA HIS A 143 -5.00 -14.83 2.87
C HIS A 143 -4.49 -15.48 1.57
N ALA A 144 -5.04 -15.10 0.41
CA ALA A 144 -4.55 -15.57 -0.88
C ALA A 144 -3.10 -15.12 -1.16
N ALA A 145 -2.74 -13.90 -0.80
CA ALA A 145 -1.37 -13.39 -0.93
C ALA A 145 -0.40 -14.16 -0.03
N GLN A 146 -0.78 -14.44 1.22
CA GLN A 146 -0.02 -15.32 2.12
C GLN A 146 0.16 -16.72 1.52
N ALA A 147 -0.92 -17.34 1.05
CA ALA A 147 -0.89 -18.68 0.46
C ALA A 147 -0.05 -18.75 -0.83
N ALA A 148 0.01 -17.66 -1.61
CA ALA A 148 0.89 -17.55 -2.77
C ALA A 148 2.37 -17.29 -2.41
N GLY A 149 2.69 -17.10 -1.12
CA GLY A 149 4.05 -16.81 -0.67
C GLY A 149 4.49 -15.37 -0.94
N LEU A 150 3.55 -14.42 -1.03
CA LEU A 150 3.85 -12.98 -1.09
C LEU A 150 4.14 -12.46 0.32
N THR A 151 5.35 -12.76 0.81
CA THR A 151 5.76 -12.49 2.20
C THR A 151 7.03 -11.63 2.26
N PRO A 152 7.23 -10.83 3.33
CA PRO A 152 6.29 -10.59 4.43
C PRO A 152 5.09 -9.75 3.99
N LEU A 153 3.90 -10.11 4.44
CA LEU A 153 2.68 -9.33 4.20
C LEU A 153 2.62 -8.16 5.19
N LYS A 154 2.30 -6.97 4.67
CA LYS A 154 2.16 -5.77 5.50
C LYS A 154 0.75 -5.22 5.39
N ILE A 155 0.15 -4.91 6.53
CA ILE A 155 -1.07 -4.13 6.62
C ILE A 155 -0.68 -2.72 7.02
N ASN A 156 -1.09 -1.72 6.25
CA ASN A 156 -0.93 -0.32 6.61
C ASN A 156 -2.30 0.23 7.01
N ALA A 157 -2.37 0.89 8.16
CA ALA A 157 -3.57 1.54 8.67
C ALA A 157 -3.25 3.01 8.95
N VAL A 158 -3.97 3.93 8.31
CA VAL A 158 -3.91 5.34 8.64
C VAL A 158 -4.85 5.60 9.81
N ILE A 159 -4.33 6.14 10.92
CA ILE A 159 -5.10 6.34 12.15
C ILE A 159 -5.49 7.81 12.30
N ALA A 160 -6.79 8.04 12.46
CA ALA A 160 -7.40 9.34 12.62
C ALA A 160 -8.28 9.39 13.88
N ARG A 161 -8.17 10.47 14.65
CA ARG A 161 -8.95 10.74 15.86
C ARG A 161 -10.42 10.96 15.52
N GLY A 162 -11.30 10.48 16.39
CA GLY A 162 -12.75 10.50 16.19
C GLY A 162 -13.23 9.53 15.11
N PHE A 163 -12.37 8.61 14.67
CA PHE A 163 -12.65 7.76 13.52
C PHE A 163 -12.30 6.29 13.76
N ASN A 164 -11.01 5.95 13.84
CA ASN A 164 -10.52 4.57 13.95
C ASN A 164 -9.40 4.41 14.98
N GLU A 165 -9.20 5.39 15.88
CA GLU A 165 -8.20 5.29 16.95
C GLU A 165 -8.46 4.11 17.91
N ASN A 166 -9.71 3.66 17.98
CA ASN A 166 -10.11 2.51 18.80
C ASN A 166 -9.88 1.17 18.09
N ASP A 167 -9.62 1.16 16.78
CA ASP A 167 -9.34 -0.07 16.02
C ASP A 167 -7.87 -0.50 16.10
N VAL A 168 -7.00 0.37 16.63
CA VAL A 168 -5.56 0.16 16.76
C VAL A 168 -5.24 -1.17 17.46
N VAL A 169 -5.92 -1.46 18.57
CA VAL A 169 -5.66 -2.66 19.38
C VAL A 169 -6.07 -3.92 18.63
N ASP A 170 -7.23 -3.91 17.97
CA ASP A 170 -7.73 -5.06 17.22
C ASP A 170 -6.86 -5.36 15.99
N LEU A 171 -6.43 -4.32 15.28
CA LEU A 171 -5.45 -4.43 14.20
C LEU A 171 -4.12 -4.99 14.72
N ALA A 172 -3.59 -4.46 15.81
CA ALA A 172 -2.33 -4.96 16.41
C ALA A 172 -2.45 -6.43 16.82
N ARG A 173 -3.60 -6.85 17.34
CA ARG A 173 -3.86 -8.23 17.77
C ARG A 173 -3.72 -9.25 16.62
N LEU A 174 -3.89 -8.85 15.36
CA LEU A 174 -3.65 -9.72 14.20
C LEU A 174 -2.22 -10.29 14.21
N THR A 175 -1.24 -9.50 14.64
CA THR A 175 0.19 -9.90 14.68
C THR A 175 0.48 -11.02 15.66
N LEU A 176 -0.40 -11.29 16.62
CA LEU A 176 -0.29 -12.40 17.57
C LEU A 176 -0.75 -13.73 16.97
N ARG A 177 -1.52 -13.70 15.87
CA ARG A 177 -2.17 -14.87 15.27
C ARG A 177 -1.63 -15.18 13.89
N GLU A 178 -1.25 -14.15 13.16
CA GLU A 178 -0.83 -14.23 11.76
C GLU A 178 0.59 -13.67 11.62
N PRO A 179 1.40 -14.17 10.65
CA PRO A 179 2.75 -13.67 10.39
C PRO A 179 2.75 -12.31 9.66
N TRP A 180 1.74 -11.48 9.90
CA TRP A 180 1.54 -10.20 9.24
C TRP A 180 2.21 -9.08 10.02
N GLN A 181 2.71 -8.07 9.31
CA GLN A 181 3.21 -6.84 9.91
C GLN A 181 2.13 -5.78 9.83
N VAL A 182 1.65 -5.28 10.96
CA VAL A 182 0.72 -4.14 11.01
C VAL A 182 1.50 -2.87 11.25
N ARG A 183 1.24 -1.83 10.44
CA ARG A 183 1.91 -0.54 10.52
C ARG A 183 0.87 0.56 10.61
N PHE A 184 0.93 1.30 11.70
CA PHE A 184 0.11 2.48 11.91
C PHE A 184 0.80 3.70 11.32
N ILE A 185 0.04 4.53 10.62
CA ILE A 185 0.52 5.73 9.93
C ILE A 185 -0.25 6.91 10.49
N GLU A 186 0.48 7.93 10.95
CA GLU A 186 -0.11 9.19 11.37
C GLU A 186 -0.72 9.92 10.18
N MET A 187 -1.89 10.52 10.38
CA MET A 187 -2.50 11.40 9.38
C MET A 187 -1.54 12.56 9.04
N MET A 188 -1.16 12.66 7.78
CA MET A 188 -0.30 13.73 7.28
C MET A 188 -1.14 14.86 6.68
N PRO A 189 -0.89 16.14 7.03
CA PRO A 189 -1.68 17.26 6.55
C PRO A 189 -1.24 17.71 5.15
N PHE A 190 -1.73 17.01 4.12
CA PHE A 190 -1.46 17.36 2.72
C PHE A 190 -2.75 17.68 1.94
N GLY A 191 -2.63 18.62 1.01
CA GLY A 191 -3.69 18.97 0.06
C GLY A 191 -4.93 19.57 0.73
N GLU A 192 -6.10 19.34 0.11
CA GLU A 192 -7.38 19.90 0.56
C GLU A 192 -7.86 19.36 1.91
N VAL A 193 -7.28 18.24 2.38
CA VAL A 193 -7.62 17.60 3.66
C VAL A 193 -6.69 18.01 4.81
N ALA A 194 -5.80 18.98 4.60
CA ALA A 194 -4.78 19.36 5.59
C ALA A 194 -5.36 19.77 6.95
N ASN A 195 -6.43 20.57 6.97
CA ASN A 195 -7.07 21.02 8.22
C ASN A 195 -7.74 19.86 8.98
N PHE A 196 -8.36 18.92 8.25
CA PHE A 196 -8.92 17.71 8.84
C PHE A 196 -7.81 16.84 9.45
N ALA A 197 -6.72 16.64 8.70
CA ALA A 197 -5.58 15.84 9.15
C ALA A 197 -4.92 16.41 10.40
N GLN A 198 -4.70 17.73 10.49
CA GLN A 198 -4.08 18.36 11.67
C GLN A 198 -4.88 18.14 12.96
N ASN A 199 -6.21 18.26 12.88
CA ASN A 199 -7.08 18.06 14.05
C ASN A 199 -7.34 16.59 14.37
N SER A 200 -6.99 15.69 13.44
CA SER A 200 -7.26 14.24 13.55
C SER A 200 -6.02 13.42 13.86
N VAL A 201 -4.87 14.04 14.18
CA VAL A 201 -3.64 13.29 14.47
C VAL A 201 -3.80 12.46 15.75
N VAL A 202 -3.45 11.18 15.63
CA VAL A 202 -3.19 10.28 16.76
C VAL A 202 -1.71 9.94 16.70
N SER A 203 -0.95 10.38 17.70
CA SER A 203 0.50 10.27 17.70
C SER A 203 0.98 8.82 17.84
N GLN A 204 2.20 8.54 17.39
CA GLN A 204 2.87 7.27 17.62
C GLN A 204 2.85 6.88 19.10
N ARG A 205 3.12 7.83 20.01
CA ARG A 205 3.10 7.57 21.46
C ARG A 205 1.72 7.11 21.91
N GLU A 206 0.67 7.82 21.54
CA GLU A 206 -0.70 7.45 21.90
C GLU A 206 -1.11 6.09 21.32
N ILE A 207 -0.70 5.78 20.08
CA ILE A 207 -0.93 4.47 19.46
C ILE A 207 -0.22 3.37 20.27
N MET A 208 1.04 3.58 20.65
CA MET A 208 1.80 2.64 21.48
C MET A 208 1.15 2.43 22.84
N ASP A 209 0.81 3.51 23.54
CA ASP A 209 0.20 3.45 24.88
C ASP A 209 -1.12 2.66 24.87
N ARG A 210 -1.94 2.83 23.83
CA ARG A 210 -3.19 2.06 23.62
C ARG A 210 -2.93 0.57 23.43
N ILE A 211 -1.91 0.21 22.65
CA ILE A 211 -1.54 -1.19 22.42
C ILE A 211 -1.00 -1.80 23.71
N GLU A 212 -0.12 -1.09 24.41
CA GLU A 212 0.53 -1.58 25.62
C GLU A 212 -0.46 -1.79 26.78
N ALA A 213 -1.47 -0.94 26.89
CA ALA A 213 -2.54 -1.07 27.87
C ALA A 213 -3.32 -2.39 27.75
N GLU A 214 -3.50 -2.91 26.54
CA GLU A 214 -4.38 -4.07 26.25
C GLU A 214 -3.61 -5.36 25.90
N LEU A 215 -2.47 -5.23 25.22
CA LEU A 215 -1.69 -6.37 24.70
C LEU A 215 -0.34 -6.55 25.41
N GLY A 216 0.03 -5.63 26.32
CA GLY A 216 1.30 -5.66 27.03
C GLY A 216 2.43 -4.94 26.28
N PRO A 217 3.64 -4.91 26.89
CA PRO A 217 4.74 -4.05 26.43
C PRO A 217 5.21 -4.39 25.01
N LEU A 218 5.47 -3.35 24.21
CA LEU A 218 5.99 -3.51 22.86
C LEU A 218 7.49 -3.89 22.90
N SER A 219 7.88 -4.85 22.06
CA SER A 219 9.29 -5.22 21.87
C SER A 219 9.84 -4.60 20.59
N PRO A 220 11.04 -3.97 20.63
CA PRO A 220 11.67 -3.34 19.47
C PRO A 220 12.21 -4.35 18.44
#